data_AF-F9CVD7-F1
#
_entry.id   AF-F9CVD7-F1
#
_cell.length_a   1.000
_cell.length_b   1.000
_cell.length_c   1.000
_cell.angle_alpha   90.00
_cell.angle_beta   90.00
_cell.angle_gamma   90.00
#
_symmetry.space_group_name_H-M   'P 1'
#
loop_
_entity.id
_entity.type
_entity.pdbx_description
1 polymer ?
#
loop_
_entity_poly.entity_id
_entity_poly.type
_entity_poly.pdbx_seq_one_letter_code
_entity_poly.pdbx_strand_id
1 'polypeptide(L)' 'MSKYNKFLFVFCRDLRLEDNTGLIYALKNSNQVIPCFIIDTEIINN' A
#
# COMPACT_ATOMS: atom_id res chain seq x y z
N MET A 1 4.21 -17.46 -11.01
CA MET A 1 4.24 -16.28 -11.90
C MET A 1 3.44 -15.18 -11.24
N SER A 2 3.94 -13.94 -11.14
CA SER A 2 3.19 -12.85 -10.51
C SER A 2 1.92 -12.56 -11.30
N LYS A 3 0.79 -12.29 -10.62
CA LYS A 3 -0.47 -11.93 -11.27
C LYS A 3 -0.44 -10.53 -11.88
N TYR A 4 0.31 -9.60 -11.29
CA TYR A 4 0.39 -8.20 -11.70
C TYR A 4 1.84 -7.77 -11.96
N ASN A 5 2.07 -6.93 -12.97
CA ASN A 5 3.41 -6.39 -13.21
C ASN A 5 3.75 -5.24 -12.24
N LYS A 6 2.79 -4.35 -11.98
CA LYS A 6 2.89 -3.27 -10.99
C LYS A 6 1.62 -3.22 -10.14
N PHE A 7 1.76 -2.91 -8.86
CA PHE A 7 0.66 -2.80 -7.90
C PHE A 7 0.83 -1.53 -7.08
N LEU A 8 -0.19 -0.67 -7.04
CA LEU A 8 -0.22 0.50 -6.16
C LEU A 8 -0.84 0.11 -4.82
N PHE A 9 -0.10 0.26 -3.73
CA PHE A 9 -0.58 0.00 -2.38
C PHE A 9 -0.74 1.33 -1.64
N VAL A 10 -1.99 1.73 -1.38
CA VAL A 10 -2.32 2.98 -0.68
C VAL A 10 -2.54 2.69 0.80
N PHE A 11 -1.76 3.34 1.66
CA PHE A 11 -2.00 3.33 3.10
C PHE A 11 -3.10 4.37 3.43
N CYS A 12 -4.16 3.95 4.13
CA CYS A 12 -5.30 4.84 4.43
C CYS A 12 -5.41 5.24 5.92
N ARG A 13 -4.63 4.63 6.81
CA ARG A 13 -4.70 4.89 8.27
C ARG A 13 -3.34 4.77 8.93
N ASP A 14 -2.82 3.55 8.96
CA ASP A 14 -1.60 3.21 9.68
C ASP A 14 -0.52 2.82 8.67
N LEU A 15 0.68 3.40 8.79
CA LEU A 15 1.85 3.08 7.96
C LEU A 15 2.55 1.80 8.45
N ARG A 16 1.78 0.72 8.61
CA ARG A 16 2.27 -0.54 9.19
C ARG A 16 2.74 -1.52 8.12
N LEU A 17 3.95 -2.03 8.27
CA LEU A 17 4.53 -3.07 7.41
C LEU A 17 4.17 -4.49 7.87
N GLU A 18 4.17 -4.69 9.18
CA GLU A 18 3.86 -5.98 9.81
C GLU A 18 2.35 -6.20 9.89
N ASP A 19 1.92 -7.47 9.89
CA ASP A 19 0.49 -7.83 10.04
C ASP A 19 -0.43 -7.10 9.04
N ASN A 20 0.08 -6.76 7.86
CA ASN A 20 -0.66 -6.04 6.85
C ASN A 20 -1.07 -6.99 5.71
N THR A 21 -2.23 -7.63 5.85
CA THR A 21 -2.74 -8.60 4.88
C THR A 21 -2.81 -8.03 3.45
N GLY A 22 -3.14 -6.74 3.31
CA GLY A 22 -3.17 -6.06 2.01
C GLY A 22 -1.78 -5.93 1.39
N LEU A 23 -0.79 -5.50 2.17
CA LEU A 23 0.60 -5.39 1.71
C LEU A 23 1.18 -6.77 1.39
N ILE A 24 0.91 -7.77 2.24
CA ILE A 24 1.30 -9.17 2.02
C ILE A 24 0.71 -9.69 0.70
N TYR A 25 -0.56 -9.41 0.43
CA TYR A 25 -1.20 -9.77 -0.83
C TYR A 25 -0.50 -9.10 -2.02
N ALA A 26 -0.25 -7.79 -1.95
CA ALA A 26 0.39 -7.03 -3.01
C ALA A 26 1.77 -7.59 -3.37
N LEU A 27 2.61 -7.85 -2.36
CA LEU A 27 3.97 -8.39 -2.52
C LEU A 27 3.97 -9.81 -3.08
N LYS A 28 3.03 -10.67 -2.67
CA LYS A 28 2.96 -12.06 -3.16
C LYS A 28 2.48 -12.17 -4.62
N ASN A 29 1.69 -11.19 -5.08
CA ASN A 29 1.00 -11.28 -6.37
C ASN A 29 1.57 -10.37 -7.44
N SER A 30 2.63 -9.60 -7.15
CA SER A 30 3.10 -8.53 -8.05
C SER A 30 4.62 -8.52 -8.21
N ASN A 31 5.12 -8.19 -9.39
CA ASN A 31 6.56 -8.00 -9.61
C ASN A 31 7.10 -6.74 -8.94
N GLN A 32 6.30 -5.68 -8.91
CA GLN A 32 6.66 -4.40 -8.28
C GLN A 32 5.46 -3.87 -7.50
N VAL A 33 5.69 -3.49 -6.24
CA VAL A 33 4.72 -2.79 -5.40
C VAL A 33 5.18 -1.36 -5.20
N ILE A 34 4.29 -0.40 -5.44
CA ILE A 34 4.52 1.03 -5.24
C ILE A 34 3.72 1.42 -3.99
N PRO A 35 4.39 1.66 -2.85
CA PRO A 35 3.72 2.19 -1.66
C PRO A 35 3.35 3.66 -1.88
N CYS A 36 2.16 4.05 -1.45
CA CYS A 36 1.65 5.41 -1.55
C CYS A 36 0.87 5.76 -0.29
N PHE A 37 0.95 7.03 0.13
CA PHE A 37 0.10 7.61 1.16
C PHE A 37 -0.49 8.88 0.57
N ILE A 38 -1.80 9.08 0.74
CA ILE A 38 -2.48 10.27 0.26
C ILE A 38 -2.68 11.18 1.47
N ILE A 39 -2.01 12.33 1.44
CA ILE A 39 -2.18 13.40 2.43
C ILE A 39 -3.15 14.40 1.83
N ASP A 40 -4.23 14.69 2.55
CA ASP A 40 -5.14 15.79 2.25
C ASP A 40 -5.12 16.86 3.36
N THR A 41 -5.84 17.95 3.12
CA THR A 41 -5.97 19.05 4.08
C THR A 41 -6.73 18.67 5.35
N GLU A 42 -7.58 17.64 5.32
CA GLU A 42 -8.30 17.17 6.51
C GLU A 42 -7.33 16.46 7.48
N ILE A 43 -6.34 15.74 6.95
CA ILE A 43 -5.30 15.09 7.72
C ILE A 43 -4.30 16.11 8.32
N ILE A 44 -3.96 17.18 7.57
CA ILE A 44 -2.99 18.20 8.03
C ILE A 44 -3.58 19.15 9.08
N ASN A 45 -4.87 19.46 9.00
CA ASN A 45 -5.51 20.49 9.83
C ASN A 45 -6.15 19.96 11.13
N ASN A 46 -5.89 18.70 11.50
CA ASN A 46 -6.20 18.13 12.81
C ASN A 46 -5.01 18.29 13.78
#